data_AF-A0A2T0WP41-F1
#
_entry.id   AF-A0A2T0WP41-F1
#
_cell.length_a   1.000
_cell.length_b   1.000
_cell.length_c   1.000
_cell.angle_alpha   90.00
_cell.angle_beta   90.00
_cell.angle_gamma   90.00
#
_symmetry.space_group_name_H-M   'P 1'
#
loop_
_entity.id
_entity.type
_entity.pdbx_description
1 polymer ?
#
loop_
_entity_poly.entity_id
_entity_poly.type
_entity_poly.pdbx_seq_one_letter_code
_entity_poly.pdbx_strand_id
1 'polypeptide(L)'
;MNKISIIFHHIFRYIWNGLFVISYPVLATFGLLFVGVTYVFSALSKLLTRLRPESNETEEVYDGSWKILPNTNNLIEAKVHKQIMFGPACFQLRRKDGVPSVLEDHIFGGKVKFIEEGVLLEKWRTTDSKDLPDFDICLYDPDSDKLNALTNIKCFDWHLSEREENELMFKWFDGTQGGEVKVAL
;
A
#
# COMPACT_ATOMS: atom_id res chain seq x y z
N MET A 1 22.30 47.86 46.43
CA MET A 1 21.47 46.68 46.10
C MET A 1 20.47 46.45 47.23
N ASN A 2 19.18 46.42 46.93
CA ASN A 2 18.11 46.55 47.91
C ASN A 2 17.85 45.21 48.63
N LYS A 3 17.85 45.17 49.97
CA LYS A 3 17.75 43.94 50.79
C LYS A 3 16.55 43.05 50.42
N ILE A 4 15.47 43.68 49.96
CA ILE A 4 14.23 43.01 49.52
C ILE A 4 14.46 42.13 48.28
N SER A 5 15.31 42.56 47.34
CA SER A 5 15.65 41.81 46.13
C SER A 5 16.42 40.52 46.46
N ILE A 6 17.29 40.56 47.47
CA ILE A 6 18.07 39.40 47.91
C ILE A 6 17.17 38.34 48.56
N ILE A 7 16.18 38.77 49.36
CA ILE A 7 15.21 37.88 50.00
C ILE A 7 14.30 37.22 48.95
N PHE A 8 13.77 38.00 48.00
CA PHE A 8 12.96 37.47 46.91
C PHE A 8 13.73 36.44 46.07
N HIS A 9 15.00 36.71 45.78
CA HIS A 9 15.86 35.78 45.05
C HIS A 9 16.07 34.45 45.80
N HIS A 10 16.24 34.48 47.12
CA HIS A 10 16.36 33.27 47.94
C HIS A 10 15.06 32.46 47.98
N ILE A 11 13.91 33.12 48.16
CA ILE A 11 12.60 32.47 48.17
C ILE A 11 12.31 31.84 46.80
N PHE A 12 12.53 32.58 45.72
CA PHE A 12 12.35 32.08 44.36
C PHE A 12 13.24 30.85 44.09
N ARG A 13 14.53 30.93 44.44
CA ARG A 13 15.46 29.80 44.28
C ARG A 13 15.02 28.58 45.09
N TYR A 14 14.48 28.78 46.28
CA TYR A 14 14.00 27.70 47.14
C TYR A 14 12.78 27.00 46.54
N ILE A 15 11.77 27.78 46.10
CA ILE A 15 10.57 27.26 45.44
C ILE A 15 10.94 26.53 44.14
N TRP A 16 11.82 27.14 43.34
CA TRP A 16 12.27 26.57 42.06
C TRP A 16 13.03 25.27 42.27
N ASN A 17 13.97 25.22 43.22
CA ASN A 17 14.67 23.98 43.55
C ASN A 17 13.70 22.90 44.04
N GLY A 18 12.72 23.24 44.89
CA GLY A 18 11.69 22.30 45.34
C GLY A 18 10.88 21.74 44.18
N LEU A 19 10.44 22.60 43.25
CA LEU A 19 9.73 22.19 42.04
C LEU A 19 10.58 21.21 41.22
N PHE A 20 11.84 21.53 40.95
CA PHE A 20 12.72 20.66 40.16
C PHE A 20 12.97 19.30 40.82
N VAL A 21 13.20 19.28 42.13
CA VAL A 21 13.46 18.04 42.88
C VAL A 21 12.23 17.12 42.85
N ILE A 22 11.02 17.67 42.87
CA ILE A 22 9.77 16.88 42.82
C ILE A 22 9.42 16.50 41.38
N SER A 23 9.52 17.42 40.42
CA SER A 23 9.12 17.17 39.03
C SER A 23 10.08 16.23 38.31
N TYR A 24 11.37 16.24 38.62
CA TYR A 24 12.36 15.44 37.89
C TYR A 24 12.13 13.92 38.01
N PRO A 25 11.92 13.32 39.20
CA PRO A 25 11.57 11.91 39.32
C PRO A 25 10.24 11.56 38.63
N VAL A 26 9.25 12.46 38.67
CA VAL A 26 7.94 12.23 38.04
C VAL A 26 8.08 12.18 36.52
N LEU A 27 8.82 13.12 35.92
CA LEU A 27 9.08 13.14 34.48
C LEU A 27 9.94 11.95 34.05
N ALA A 28 10.96 11.59 34.82
CA ALA A 28 11.83 10.46 34.52
C ALA A 28 11.06 9.12 34.56
N THR A 29 10.20 8.93 35.56
CA THR A 29 9.36 7.72 35.67
C THR A 29 8.32 7.65 34.56
N PHE A 30 7.69 8.77 34.21
CA PHE A 30 6.76 8.83 33.08
C PHE A 30 7.46 8.51 31.74
N GLY A 31 8.66 9.06 31.51
CA GLY A 31 9.46 8.76 30.33
C GLY A 31 9.85 7.28 30.24
N LEU A 32 10.28 6.69 31.36
CA LEU A 32 10.65 5.27 31.42
C LEU A 32 9.43 4.36 31.17
N LEU A 33 8.28 4.71 31.74
CA LEU A 33 7.02 4.00 31.51
C LEU A 33 6.62 4.08 30.02
N PHE A 34 6.70 5.26 29.42
CA PHE A 34 6.39 5.47 28.00
C PHE A 34 7.29 4.60 27.10
N VAL A 35 8.61 4.60 27.34
CA VAL A 35 9.56 3.74 26.60
C VAL A 35 9.18 2.27 26.76
N GLY A 36 8.86 1.82 27.98
CA GLY A 36 8.39 0.45 28.23
C GLY A 36 7.16 0.09 27.41
N VAL A 37 6.14 0.96 27.38
CA VAL A 37 4.91 0.74 26.59
C VAL A 37 5.22 0.67 25.10
N THR A 38 6.03 1.59 24.56
CA THR A 38 6.41 1.55 23.13
C THR A 38 7.15 0.27 22.76
N TYR A 39 7.96 -0.26 23.67
CA TYR A 39 8.67 -1.53 23.46
C TYR A 39 7.72 -2.72 23.42
N VAL A 40 6.71 -2.74 24.30
CA VAL A 40 5.65 -3.77 24.30
C VAL A 40 4.86 -3.73 22.99
N PHE A 41 4.45 -2.54 22.52
CA PHE A 41 3.77 -2.41 21.22
C PHE A 41 4.66 -2.85 20.05
N SER A 42 5.96 -2.53 20.08
CA SER A 42 6.91 -2.99 19.07
C SER A 42 7.03 -4.52 19.05
N ALA A 43 7.12 -5.14 20.24
CA ALA A 43 7.17 -6.60 20.37
C ALA A 43 5.87 -7.27 19.91
N LEU A 44 4.72 -6.70 20.27
CA LEU A 44 3.41 -7.20 19.85
C LEU A 44 3.24 -7.07 18.33
N SER A 45 3.67 -5.96 17.73
CA SER A 45 3.67 -5.76 16.28
C SER A 45 4.52 -6.83 15.58
N LYS A 46 5.74 -7.09 16.08
CA LYS A 46 6.61 -8.17 15.56
C LYS A 46 6.00 -9.57 15.70
N LEU A 47 5.29 -9.82 16.80
CA LEU A 47 4.62 -11.10 17.01
C LEU A 47 3.45 -11.28 16.03
N LEU A 48 2.64 -10.23 15.84
CA LEU A 48 1.51 -10.22 14.92
C LEU A 48 1.97 -10.36 13.46
N THR A 49 3.03 -9.67 13.05
CA THR A 49 3.58 -9.82 11.69
C THR A 49 4.11 -11.21 11.41
N ARG A 50 4.58 -11.94 12.43
CA ARG A 50 5.03 -13.34 12.31
C ARG A 50 3.89 -14.36 12.24
N LEU A 51 2.72 -14.03 12.79
CA LEU A 51 1.52 -14.87 12.74
C LEU A 51 0.69 -14.65 11.47
N ARG A 52 0.99 -13.58 10.71
CA ARG A 52 0.42 -13.39 9.38
C ARG A 52 0.92 -14.55 8.51
N PRO A 53 0.03 -15.37 7.90
CA PRO A 53 0.46 -16.34 6.91
C PRO A 53 1.22 -15.60 5.80
N GLU A 54 2.19 -16.26 5.15
CA GLU A 54 2.77 -15.80 3.87
C GLU A 54 1.65 -15.67 2.82
N SER A 55 0.79 -14.67 2.94
CA SER A 55 0.21 -14.04 1.78
C SER A 55 1.41 -13.49 1.03
N ASN A 56 1.56 -13.87 -0.23
CA ASN A 56 2.48 -13.30 -1.22
C ASN A 56 2.19 -11.80 -1.47
N GLU A 57 1.97 -11.03 -0.41
CA GLU A 57 1.80 -9.59 -0.44
C GLU A 57 3.18 -8.99 -0.34
N THR A 58 3.76 -8.84 -1.54
CA THR A 58 4.53 -7.66 -1.96
C THR A 58 5.48 -7.13 -0.89
N GLU A 59 6.75 -7.53 -1.01
CA GLU A 59 7.84 -6.61 -0.67
C GLU A 59 7.45 -5.23 -1.18
N GLU A 60 7.41 -4.22 -0.31
CA GLU A 60 7.15 -2.84 -0.72
C GLU A 60 8.23 -2.45 -1.75
N VAL A 61 7.88 -2.55 -3.03
CA VAL A 61 8.78 -2.26 -4.16
C VAL A 61 8.84 -0.74 -4.31
N TYR A 62 9.50 -0.05 -3.39
CA TYR A 62 9.91 1.34 -3.61
C TYR A 62 11.24 1.44 -4.38
N ASP A 63 11.89 0.31 -4.63
CA ASP A 63 13.05 0.28 -5.50
C ASP A 63 12.57 0.34 -6.95
N GLY A 64 12.89 1.42 -7.67
CA GLY A 64 12.51 1.65 -9.07
C GLY A 64 13.17 0.69 -10.07
N SER A 65 13.55 -0.50 -9.61
CA SER A 65 14.09 -1.61 -10.37
C SER A 65 12.97 -2.45 -10.97
N TRP A 66 13.29 -3.14 -12.06
CA TRP A 66 12.39 -4.13 -12.65
C TRP A 66 12.44 -5.40 -11.80
N LYS A 67 11.28 -5.84 -11.33
CA LYS A 67 11.12 -7.09 -10.57
C LYS A 67 10.23 -8.05 -11.34
N ILE A 68 10.52 -9.34 -11.25
CA ILE A 68 9.73 -10.38 -11.90
C ILE A 68 8.38 -10.50 -11.21
N LEU A 69 7.29 -10.52 -11.98
CA LEU A 69 5.97 -10.80 -11.44
C LEU A 69 5.90 -12.26 -10.96
N PRO A 70 5.48 -12.52 -9.71
CA PRO A 70 5.26 -13.89 -9.26
C PRO A 70 4.22 -14.57 -10.15
N ASN A 71 4.35 -15.89 -10.32
CA ASN A 71 3.44 -16.73 -11.13
C ASN A 71 3.38 -16.42 -12.64
N THR A 72 4.36 -15.71 -13.19
CA THR A 72 4.49 -15.49 -14.65
C THR A 72 5.53 -16.39 -15.32
N ASN A 73 6.03 -17.43 -14.65
CA ASN A 73 7.15 -18.26 -15.16
C ASN A 73 8.37 -17.42 -15.62
N ASN A 74 8.64 -16.30 -14.93
CA ASN A 74 9.67 -15.32 -15.28
C ASN A 74 9.46 -14.59 -16.62
N LEU A 75 8.24 -14.56 -17.16
CA LEU A 75 7.94 -13.94 -18.44
C LEU A 75 7.75 -12.41 -18.34
N ILE A 76 7.15 -11.92 -17.25
CA ILE A 76 6.77 -10.51 -17.11
C ILE A 76 7.54 -9.88 -15.96
N GLU A 77 8.01 -8.65 -16.18
CA GLU A 77 8.58 -7.79 -15.16
C GLU A 77 7.69 -6.58 -14.92
N ALA A 78 7.59 -6.15 -13.66
CA ALA A 78 6.97 -4.89 -13.25
C ALA A 78 8.01 -3.95 -12.66
N LYS A 79 7.76 -2.67 -12.89
CA LYS A 79 8.47 -1.57 -12.24
C LYS A 79 7.45 -0.55 -11.75
N VAL A 80 7.64 -0.01 -10.55
CA VAL A 80 6.79 1.10 -10.08
C VAL A 80 7.01 2.32 -10.97
N HIS A 81 5.93 2.80 -11.55
CA HIS A 81 5.91 4.01 -12.37
C HIS A 81 5.64 5.25 -11.50
N LYS A 82 4.64 5.19 -10.64
CA LYS A 82 4.22 6.31 -9.77
C LYS A 82 3.47 5.78 -8.56
N GLN A 83 3.71 6.37 -7.39
CA GLN A 83 2.87 6.17 -6.21
C GLN A 83 1.89 7.35 -6.09
N ILE A 84 0.60 7.07 -5.96
CA ILE A 84 -0.38 8.12 -5.66
C ILE A 84 -0.36 8.40 -4.16
N MET A 85 -0.35 9.69 -3.78
CA MET A 85 -0.48 10.08 -2.38
C MET A 85 -1.80 9.53 -1.81
N PHE A 86 -1.70 8.73 -0.75
CA PHE A 86 -2.84 8.06 -0.09
C PHE A 86 -3.62 7.10 -1.01
N GLY A 87 -3.03 6.66 -2.12
CA GLY A 87 -3.65 5.73 -3.08
C GLY A 87 -2.74 4.56 -3.45
N PRO A 88 -3.18 3.70 -4.38
CA PRO A 88 -2.38 2.57 -4.84
C PRO A 88 -1.20 2.99 -5.72
N ALA A 89 -0.23 2.08 -5.86
CA ALA A 89 0.91 2.22 -6.77
C ALA A 89 0.49 1.89 -8.21
N CYS A 90 1.07 2.61 -9.17
CA CYS A 90 1.00 2.33 -10.59
C CYS A 90 2.26 1.60 -11.04
N PHE A 91 2.11 0.63 -11.93
CA PHE A 91 3.17 -0.22 -12.43
C PHE A 91 3.28 -0.10 -13.94
N GLN A 92 4.52 -0.05 -14.42
CA GLN A 92 4.86 -0.33 -15.80
C GLN A 92 5.15 -1.83 -15.91
N LEU A 93 4.57 -2.49 -16.92
CA LEU A 93 4.83 -3.89 -17.22
C LEU A 93 5.64 -4.02 -18.51
N ARG A 94 6.48 -5.05 -18.57
CA ARG A 94 7.19 -5.45 -19.81
C ARG A 94 7.45 -6.94 -19.83
N ARG A 95 7.75 -7.49 -21.00
CA ARG A 95 8.26 -8.86 -21.11
C ARG A 95 9.75 -8.90 -20.81
N LYS A 96 10.18 -9.95 -20.11
CA LYS A 96 11.60 -10.18 -19.76
C LYS A 96 12.44 -10.62 -20.96
N ASP A 97 11.82 -11.33 -21.90
CA ASP A 97 12.48 -11.89 -23.10
C ASP A 97 12.97 -10.81 -24.08
N GLY A 98 12.65 -9.53 -23.83
CA GLY A 98 13.05 -8.39 -24.65
C GLY A 98 12.22 -8.22 -25.93
N VAL A 99 11.14 -8.99 -26.08
CA VAL A 99 10.18 -8.83 -27.17
C VAL A 99 9.28 -7.63 -26.82
N PRO A 100 9.16 -6.62 -27.72
CA PRO A 100 8.23 -5.52 -27.52
C PRO A 100 6.82 -6.06 -27.31
N SER A 101 6.15 -5.55 -26.27
CA SER A 101 4.84 -6.03 -25.85
C SER A 101 3.85 -4.89 -25.78
N VAL A 102 2.57 -5.17 -26.07
CA VAL A 102 1.45 -4.26 -25.83
C VAL A 102 1.38 -3.78 -24.37
N LEU A 103 1.99 -4.51 -23.44
CA LEU A 103 2.11 -4.11 -22.03
C LEU A 103 2.93 -2.82 -21.84
N GLU A 104 3.92 -2.54 -22.69
CA GLU A 104 4.80 -1.36 -22.51
C GLU A 104 4.08 -0.04 -22.82
N ASP A 105 3.00 -0.07 -23.59
CA ASP A 105 2.24 1.11 -23.98
C ASP A 105 1.26 1.60 -22.91
N HIS A 106 1.13 0.85 -21.82
CA HIS A 106 0.08 1.06 -20.82
C HIS A 106 0.59 1.07 -19.39
N ILE A 107 -0.17 1.72 -18.51
CA ILE A 107 0.10 1.77 -17.07
C ILE A 107 -0.93 0.89 -16.38
N PHE A 108 -0.46 0.11 -15.42
CA PHE A 108 -1.28 -0.87 -14.72
C PHE A 108 -1.38 -0.58 -13.21
N GLY A 109 -2.46 -1.05 -12.61
CA GLY A 109 -2.61 -1.11 -11.16
C GLY A 109 -1.87 -2.30 -10.54
N GLY A 110 -1.89 -2.36 -9.22
CA GLY A 110 -1.17 -3.39 -8.47
C GLY A 110 -1.86 -4.75 -8.41
N LYS A 111 -3.16 -4.82 -8.70
CA LYS A 111 -3.91 -6.08 -8.62
C LYS A 111 -3.71 -6.87 -9.92
N VAL A 112 -3.06 -8.01 -9.79
CA VAL A 112 -2.82 -8.96 -10.89
C VAL A 112 -3.41 -10.32 -10.49
N LYS A 113 -4.18 -10.94 -11.39
CA LYS A 113 -4.70 -12.30 -11.18
C LYS A 113 -4.38 -13.20 -12.36
N PHE A 114 -4.05 -14.43 -12.06
CA PHE A 114 -3.72 -15.46 -13.05
C PHE A 114 -4.91 -16.40 -13.22
N ILE A 115 -5.31 -16.60 -14.47
CA ILE A 115 -6.33 -17.57 -14.90
C ILE A 115 -5.74 -18.46 -16.01
N GLU A 116 -6.44 -19.51 -16.44
CA GLU A 116 -5.88 -20.44 -17.44
C GLU A 116 -5.76 -19.77 -18.82
N GLU A 117 -6.65 -18.83 -19.12
CA GLU A 117 -6.71 -18.08 -20.37
C GLU A 117 -5.70 -16.94 -20.45
N GLY A 118 -5.06 -16.57 -19.34
CA GLY A 118 -4.08 -15.49 -19.30
C GLY A 118 -3.99 -14.74 -17.97
N VAL A 119 -3.61 -13.47 -18.06
CA VAL A 119 -3.36 -12.59 -16.90
C VAL A 119 -4.37 -11.45 -16.87
N LEU A 120 -5.14 -11.35 -15.79
CA LEU A 120 -6.03 -10.22 -15.55
C LEU A 120 -5.24 -9.05 -14.97
N LEU A 121 -5.36 -7.90 -15.62
CA LEU A 121 -4.63 -6.67 -15.31
C LEU A 121 -5.59 -5.49 -15.19
N GLU A 122 -5.29 -4.56 -14.28
CA GLU A 122 -5.98 -3.28 -14.17
C GLU A 122 -5.31 -2.26 -15.08
N LYS A 123 -5.81 -2.03 -16.30
CA LYS A 123 -5.28 -0.99 -17.20
C LYS A 123 -5.83 0.38 -16.81
N TRP A 124 -4.98 1.26 -16.29
CA TRP A 124 -5.38 2.58 -15.86
C TRP A 124 -5.41 3.56 -17.01
N ARG A 125 -6.47 4.37 -17.10
CA ARG A 125 -6.60 5.39 -18.15
C ARG A 125 -5.86 6.68 -17.81
N THR A 126 -5.68 6.95 -16.52
CA THR A 126 -5.06 8.17 -16.01
C THR A 126 -4.25 7.89 -14.76
N THR A 127 -3.27 8.74 -14.50
CA THR A 127 -2.50 8.76 -13.24
C THR A 127 -2.76 10.04 -12.44
N ASP A 128 -3.72 10.86 -12.87
CA ASP A 128 -4.19 12.02 -12.11
C ASP A 128 -5.16 11.55 -11.01
N SER A 129 -4.86 11.95 -9.78
CA SER A 129 -5.69 11.71 -8.60
C SER A 129 -7.15 12.14 -8.73
N LYS A 130 -7.46 13.13 -9.57
CA LYS A 130 -8.84 13.66 -9.71
C LYS A 130 -9.77 12.74 -10.49
N ASP A 131 -9.21 12.01 -11.44
CA ASP A 131 -9.96 11.15 -12.37
C ASP A 131 -9.92 9.69 -11.94
N LEU A 132 -9.33 9.40 -10.77
CA LEU A 132 -9.24 8.07 -10.20
C LEU A 132 -10.34 7.83 -9.16
N PRO A 133 -10.83 6.59 -9.04
CA PRO A 133 -10.52 5.42 -9.87
C PRO A 133 -11.27 5.41 -11.23
N ASP A 134 -10.52 5.23 -12.33
CA ASP A 134 -11.07 4.87 -13.65
C ASP A 134 -10.08 3.94 -14.38
N PHE A 135 -10.39 2.65 -14.38
CA PHE A 135 -9.56 1.64 -15.03
C PHE A 135 -10.41 0.57 -15.73
N ASP A 136 -9.81 -0.03 -16.74
CA ASP A 136 -10.36 -1.17 -17.44
C ASP A 136 -9.72 -2.44 -16.89
N ILE A 137 -10.53 -3.44 -16.55
CA ILE A 137 -10.02 -4.80 -16.35
C ILE A 137 -9.74 -5.36 -17.74
N CYS A 138 -8.51 -5.79 -17.96
CA CYS A 138 -8.06 -6.38 -19.22
C CYS A 138 -7.56 -7.81 -19.00
N LEU A 139 -7.77 -8.66 -20.00
CA LEU A 139 -7.13 -9.97 -20.11
C LEU A 139 -5.94 -9.85 -21.05
N TYR A 140 -4.76 -10.16 -20.53
CA TYR A 140 -3.53 -10.27 -21.30
C TYR A 140 -3.26 -11.73 -21.63
N ASP A 141 -3.16 -12.04 -22.92
CA ASP A 141 -2.71 -13.33 -23.44
C ASP A 141 -1.19 -13.26 -23.73
N PRO A 142 -0.34 -13.96 -22.95
CA PRO A 142 1.10 -13.93 -23.14
C PRO A 142 1.59 -14.61 -24.43
N ASP A 143 0.82 -15.55 -24.99
CA ASP A 143 1.21 -16.30 -26.17
C ASP A 143 1.00 -15.49 -27.45
N SER A 144 -0.10 -14.75 -27.52
CA SER A 144 -0.42 -13.89 -28.68
C SER A 144 -0.06 -12.42 -28.52
N ASP A 145 0.45 -12.02 -27.34
CA ASP A 145 0.75 -10.63 -26.96
C ASP A 145 -0.44 -9.69 -27.17
N LYS A 146 -1.63 -10.12 -26.76
CA LYS A 146 -2.88 -9.36 -26.91
C LYS A 146 -3.44 -8.93 -25.57
N LEU A 147 -3.90 -7.68 -25.52
CA LEU A 147 -4.58 -7.11 -24.36
C LEU A 147 -6.04 -6.80 -24.72
N ASN A 148 -6.96 -7.60 -24.20
CA ASN A 148 -8.39 -7.45 -24.44
C ASN A 148 -9.05 -6.75 -23.24
N ALA A 149 -9.76 -5.65 -23.47
CA ALA A 149 -10.53 -4.99 -22.42
C ALA A 149 -11.84 -5.74 -22.15
N LEU A 150 -12.06 -6.15 -20.91
CA LEU A 150 -13.22 -6.92 -20.46
C LEU A 150 -14.33 -5.99 -19.98
N THR A 151 -14.02 -5.09 -19.04
CA THR A 151 -15.00 -4.20 -18.44
C THR A 151 -14.32 -2.97 -17.82
N ASN A 152 -15.08 -1.90 -17.60
CA ASN A 152 -14.61 -0.70 -16.92
C ASN A 152 -15.14 -0.68 -15.48
N ILE A 153 -14.24 -0.46 -14.50
CA ILE A 153 -14.60 -0.35 -13.09
C ILE A 153 -14.05 0.97 -12.54
N LYS A 154 -14.91 1.70 -11.82
CA LYS A 154 -14.58 2.97 -11.17
C LYS A 154 -14.44 2.82 -9.66
N CYS A 155 -13.77 1.75 -9.24
CA CYS A 155 -13.57 1.42 -7.83
C CYS A 155 -12.35 0.53 -7.69
N PHE A 156 -11.42 0.86 -6.79
CA PHE A 156 -10.21 0.06 -6.54
C PHE A 156 -10.50 -1.30 -5.91
N ASP A 157 -11.63 -1.43 -5.21
CA ASP A 157 -11.98 -2.65 -4.50
C ASP A 157 -12.90 -3.55 -5.34
N TRP A 158 -12.29 -4.28 -6.27
CA TRP A 158 -12.96 -5.32 -7.05
C TRP A 158 -12.36 -6.71 -6.80
N HIS A 159 -13.18 -7.73 -6.97
CA HIS A 159 -12.78 -9.12 -6.88
C HIS A 159 -13.44 -9.95 -7.99
N LEU A 160 -12.78 -11.06 -8.33
CA LEU A 160 -13.34 -12.08 -9.20
C LEU A 160 -14.11 -13.02 -8.26
N SER A 161 -15.43 -13.04 -8.38
CA SER A 161 -16.31 -13.80 -7.48
C SER A 161 -16.59 -15.20 -8.01
N GLU A 162 -16.85 -15.33 -9.30
CA GLU A 162 -17.18 -16.59 -9.95
C GLU A 162 -16.44 -16.70 -11.28
N ARG A 163 -16.07 -17.93 -11.62
CA ARG A 163 -15.45 -18.31 -12.89
C ARG A 163 -16.20 -19.52 -13.41
N GLU A 164 -16.83 -19.35 -14.57
CA GLU A 164 -17.38 -20.42 -15.40
C GLU A 164 -16.49 -20.55 -16.65
N GLU A 165 -16.62 -21.65 -17.41
CA GLU A 165 -15.72 -21.97 -18.54
C GLU A 165 -15.55 -20.83 -19.57
N ASN A 166 -16.56 -19.97 -19.72
CA ASN A 166 -16.54 -18.88 -20.70
C ASN A 166 -16.96 -17.51 -20.12
N GLU A 167 -17.15 -17.42 -18.80
CA GLU A 167 -17.68 -16.22 -18.15
C GLU A 167 -16.96 -15.91 -16.83
N LEU A 168 -16.59 -14.64 -16.67
CA LEU A 168 -16.00 -14.09 -15.45
C LEU A 168 -16.99 -13.15 -14.77
N MET A 169 -17.24 -13.36 -13.47
CA MET A 169 -18.06 -12.47 -12.66
C MET A 169 -17.18 -11.61 -11.76
N PHE A 170 -17.19 -10.31 -12.01
CA PHE A 170 -16.51 -9.34 -11.15
C PHE A 170 -17.51 -8.68 -10.21
N LYS A 171 -17.14 -8.54 -8.94
CA LYS A 171 -17.88 -7.78 -7.94
C LYS A 171 -17.00 -6.65 -7.44
N TRP A 172 -17.57 -5.47 -7.24
CA TRP A 172 -16.86 -4.32 -6.69
C TRP A 172 -17.71 -3.61 -5.65
N PHE A 173 -17.05 -2.94 -4.71
CA PHE A 173 -17.72 -2.21 -3.63
C PHE A 173 -16.90 -0.99 -3.19
N ASP A 174 -17.47 0.21 -3.21
CA ASP A 174 -16.76 1.45 -2.86
C ASP A 174 -16.99 1.93 -1.41
N GLY A 175 -17.69 1.14 -0.58
CA GLY A 175 -18.14 1.55 0.75
C GLY A 175 -19.59 2.07 0.80
N THR A 176 -20.13 2.52 -0.33
CA THR A 176 -21.48 3.08 -0.46
C THR A 176 -22.31 2.41 -1.56
N GLN A 177 -21.66 2.03 -2.66
CA GLN A 177 -22.24 1.41 -3.83
C GLN A 177 -21.46 0.13 -4.16
N GLY A 178 -22.17 -0.85 -4.68
CA GLY A 178 -21.56 -2.07 -5.18
C GLY A 178 -22.24 -2.49 -6.47
N GLY A 179 -21.51 -3.26 -7.26
CA GLY A 179 -21.99 -3.77 -8.54
C GLY A 179 -21.40 -5.13 -8.85
N GLU A 180 -22.12 -5.86 -9.69
CA GLU A 180 -21.67 -7.12 -10.25
C GLU A 180 -21.69 -7.00 -11.77
N VAL A 181 -20.64 -7.47 -12.43
CA VAL A 181 -20.55 -7.48 -13.89
C VAL A 181 -20.05 -8.82 -14.36
N LYS A 182 -20.84 -9.44 -15.24
CA LYS A 182 -20.49 -10.68 -15.93
C LYS A 182 -19.87 -10.34 -17.29
N VAL A 183 -18.73 -10.92 -17.59
CA VAL A 183 -18.00 -10.69 -18.85
C VAL A 183 -17.71 -12.04 -19.50
N ALA A 184 -17.96 -12.14 -20.81
CA ALA A 184 -17.57 -13.31 -21.59
C ALA A 184 -16.09 -13.25 -21.97
N LEU A 185 -15.41 -14.40 -21.94
CA LEU A 185 -14.02 -14.59 -22.34
C LEU A 185 -13.84 -14.68 -23.86
#